data_AF-A0A224XNA9-F1
#
_entry.id   AF-A0A224XNA9-F1
#
_cell.length_a   1.000
_cell.length_b   1.000
_cell.length_c   1.000
_cell.angle_alpha   90.00
_cell.angle_beta   90.00
_cell.angle_gamma   90.00
#
_symmetry.space_group_name_H-M   'P 1'
#
loop_
_entity.id
_entity.type
_entity.pdbx_description
1 polymer ?
#
loop_
_entity_poly.entity_id
_entity_poly.type
_entity_poly.pdbx_seq_one_letter_code
_entity_poly.pdbx_strand_id
1 'polypeptide(L)'
;MLFLEGVPLFLIELGIGQKMRLGALGAWNTIHPWLGGLGVASCTVTFFVALYYNVIITWCFYYLFNSFQTPLPWSTCPTTLNGTIVPECDKSSETAYFWYRTTLDVSPAISQTGGLKWWIVLCLLLAWVVVFFIVMKGIQSSGKVVYFTSLFPYIVLTIFFIRGITLKGAGAGLMHMYTPKVEKLLNPNVWLDAATQVFYSFGLAFGSLIAFGSYNPPKNNCVRDVILVSICNAITAIYASLVVFAILGFKAMLNVDKCLHNNKLRLEELAKANTDIPSDLYNQVSNLQPPYTNQFGFDLCSLDKQLDQAAEGTGLAFIVFTQAIVELP
;
A
#
# COMPACT_ATOMS: atom_id res chain seq x y z
N MET A 1 15.89 15.33 0.19
CA MET A 1 14.80 15.75 1.09
C MET A 1 14.97 15.20 2.51
N LEU A 2 15.05 13.88 2.74
CA LEU A 2 15.17 13.31 4.10
C LEU A 2 16.24 13.98 4.98
N PHE A 3 17.50 14.07 4.50
CA PHE A 3 18.61 14.63 5.30
C PHE A 3 18.59 16.16 5.42
N LEU A 4 18.08 16.86 4.41
CA LEU A 4 18.13 18.33 4.34
C LEU A 4 16.93 18.99 5.01
N GLU A 5 15.79 18.32 5.03
CA GLU A 5 14.52 18.85 5.53
C GLU A 5 13.98 18.01 6.68
N GLY A 6 13.85 16.70 6.47
CA GLY A 6 13.25 15.81 7.47
C GLY A 6 14.01 15.76 8.79
N VAL A 7 15.32 15.46 8.74
CA VAL A 7 16.17 15.34 9.94
C VAL A 7 16.23 16.67 10.74
N PRO A 8 16.48 17.84 10.13
CA PRO A 8 16.46 19.11 10.85
C PRO A 8 15.10 19.43 11.48
N LEU A 9 13.99 19.24 10.75
CA LEU A 9 12.66 19.53 11.27
C LEU A 9 12.28 18.61 12.43
N PHE A 10 12.59 17.31 12.30
CA PHE A 10 12.39 16.36 13.40
C PHE A 10 13.18 16.78 14.64
N LEU A 11 14.45 17.17 14.47
CA LEU A 11 15.27 17.64 15.60
C LEU A 11 14.67 18.88 16.28
N ILE A 12 14.15 19.83 15.50
CA ILE A 12 13.51 21.03 16.03
C ILE A 12 12.25 20.66 16.83
N GLU A 13 11.35 19.85 16.29
CA GLU A 13 10.10 19.48 16.98
C GLU A 13 10.37 18.71 18.28
N LEU A 14 11.24 17.70 18.22
CA LEU A 14 11.58 16.89 19.40
C LEU A 14 12.28 17.75 20.47
N GLY A 15 13.20 18.63 20.04
CA GLY A 15 13.94 19.53 20.92
C GLY A 15 13.05 20.57 21.61
N ILE A 16 12.10 21.17 20.87
CA ILE A 16 11.10 22.09 21.44
C ILE A 16 10.27 21.38 22.51
N GLY A 17 9.76 20.18 22.19
CA GLY A 17 9.01 19.36 23.14
C GLY A 17 9.78 19.09 24.43
N GLN A 18 11.01 18.58 24.31
CA GLN A 18 11.86 18.22 25.45
C GLN A 18 12.22 19.42 26.34
N LYS A 19 12.44 20.59 25.73
CA LYS A 19 12.77 21.82 26.47
C LYS A 19 11.55 22.43 27.16
N MET A 20 10.41 22.49 26.48
CA MET A 20 9.24 23.23 26.96
C MET A 20 8.31 22.42 27.86
N ARG A 21 8.32 21.08 27.79
CA ARG A 21 7.44 20.20 28.58
C ARG A 21 5.94 20.44 28.36
N LEU A 22 5.60 20.93 27.18
CA LEU A 22 4.23 21.23 26.77
C LEU A 22 3.91 20.45 25.49
N GLY A 23 2.63 20.19 25.26
CA GLY A 23 2.15 19.75 23.95
C GLY A 23 2.26 20.85 22.90
N ALA A 24 2.02 20.51 21.63
CA ALA A 24 2.23 21.42 20.49
C ALA A 24 1.55 22.80 20.65
N LEU A 25 0.27 22.84 21.05
CA LEU A 25 -0.44 24.10 21.25
C LEU A 25 0.19 24.98 22.35
N GLY A 26 0.55 24.36 23.49
CA GLY A 26 1.21 25.06 24.58
C GLY A 26 2.60 25.58 24.17
N ALA A 27 3.38 24.74 23.48
CA ALA A 27 4.72 25.11 23.01
C ALA A 27 4.68 26.34 22.09
N TRP A 28 3.84 26.34 21.06
CA TRP A 28 3.76 27.47 20.13
C TRP A 28 3.23 28.75 20.77
N ASN A 29 2.23 28.65 21.64
CA ASN A 29 1.67 29.80 22.35
C ASN A 29 2.67 30.44 23.32
N THR A 30 3.53 29.64 23.97
CA THR A 30 4.58 30.13 24.87
C THR A 30 5.74 30.77 24.11
N ILE A 31 6.05 30.35 22.87
CA ILE A 31 7.05 31.02 22.02
C ILE A 31 6.57 32.42 21.64
N HIS A 32 5.36 32.53 21.10
CA HIS A 32 4.72 33.81 20.83
C HIS A 32 3.20 33.63 20.69
N PRO A 33 2.34 34.46 21.30
CA PRO A 33 0.89 34.28 21.26
C PRO A 33 0.29 34.22 19.84
N TRP A 34 0.89 34.92 18.87
CA TRP A 34 0.42 34.89 17.47
C TRP A 34 0.74 33.57 16.75
N LEU A 35 1.67 32.77 17.26
CA LEU A 35 2.02 31.45 16.71
C LEU A 35 1.11 30.34 17.24
N GLY A 36 0.20 30.63 18.19
CA GLY A 36 -0.74 29.64 18.72
C GLY A 36 -1.58 28.95 17.64
N GLY A 37 -1.83 29.62 16.51
CA GLY A 37 -2.51 29.06 15.34
C GLY A 37 -1.84 27.79 14.77
N LEU A 38 -0.51 27.64 14.90
CA LEU A 38 0.22 26.46 14.45
C LEU A 38 -0.21 25.20 15.20
N GLY A 39 -0.43 25.30 16.52
CA GLY A 39 -0.90 24.17 17.33
C GLY A 39 -2.36 23.79 17.04
N VAL A 40 -3.21 24.78 16.72
CA VAL A 40 -4.59 24.52 16.31
C VAL A 40 -4.63 23.85 14.92
N ALA A 41 -3.81 24.33 13.99
CA ALA A 41 -3.67 23.73 12.67
C ALA A 41 -3.18 22.27 12.76
N SER A 42 -2.15 21.98 13.57
CA SER A 42 -1.64 20.62 13.74
C SER A 42 -2.69 19.66 14.33
N CYS A 43 -3.49 20.14 15.29
CA CYS A 43 -4.61 19.38 15.86
C CYS A 43 -5.68 19.08 14.79
N THR A 44 -6.03 20.08 13.98
CA THR A 44 -7.02 19.96 12.90
C THR A 44 -6.57 18.95 11.84
N VAL A 45 -5.31 19.03 11.40
CA VAL A 45 -4.72 18.08 10.44
C VAL A 45 -4.73 16.67 11.01
N THR A 46 -4.29 16.50 12.26
CA THR A 46 -4.24 15.18 12.91
C THR A 46 -5.63 14.59 13.07
N PHE A 47 -6.66 15.41 13.34
CA PHE A 47 -8.05 14.95 13.36
C PHE A 47 -8.50 14.39 12.02
N PHE A 48 -8.30 15.12 10.91
CA PHE A 48 -8.67 14.63 9.58
C PHE A 48 -7.89 13.37 9.18
N VAL A 49 -6.58 13.33 9.48
CA VAL A 49 -5.73 12.17 9.24
C VAL A 49 -6.25 10.95 10.01
N ALA A 50 -6.56 11.12 11.30
CA ALA A 50 -7.10 10.05 12.12
C ALA A 50 -8.43 9.49 11.59
N LEU A 51 -9.31 10.34 11.06
CA LEU A 51 -10.59 9.90 10.50
C LEU A 51 -10.41 8.91 9.34
N TYR A 52 -9.61 9.25 8.32
CA TYR A 52 -9.47 8.37 7.16
C TYR A 52 -8.52 7.19 7.39
N TYR A 53 -7.46 7.35 8.21
CA TYR A 53 -6.59 6.22 8.53
C TYR A 53 -7.35 5.12 9.28
N ASN A 54 -8.34 5.47 10.10
CA ASN A 54 -9.16 4.49 10.79
C ASN A 54 -10.11 3.74 9.82
N VAL A 55 -10.47 4.36 8.70
CA VAL A 55 -11.18 3.67 7.60
C VAL A 55 -10.27 2.64 6.92
N ILE A 56 -8.97 2.91 6.77
CA ILE A 56 -8.03 1.91 6.23
C ILE A 56 -7.93 0.71 7.19
N ILE A 57 -7.82 0.95 8.49
CA ILE A 57 -7.82 -0.12 9.52
C ILE A 57 -9.13 -0.93 9.46
N THR A 58 -10.26 -0.28 9.21
CA THR A 58 -11.57 -0.93 9.02
C THR A 58 -11.53 -1.95 7.89
N TRP A 59 -10.95 -1.59 6.74
CA TRP A 59 -10.81 -2.52 5.62
C TRP A 59 -9.86 -3.68 5.95
N CYS A 60 -8.79 -3.44 6.71
CA CYS A 60 -7.91 -4.51 7.20
C CYS A 60 -8.66 -5.51 8.09
N PHE A 61 -9.52 -5.05 9.02
CA PHE A 61 -10.34 -5.94 9.84
C PHE A 61 -11.33 -6.76 8.99
N TYR A 62 -11.96 -6.12 8.01
CA TYR A 62 -12.88 -6.81 7.10
C TYR A 62 -12.19 -7.96 6.36
N TYR A 63 -11.00 -7.73 5.79
CA TYR A 63 -10.21 -8.78 5.13
C TYR A 63 -9.70 -9.84 6.11
N LEU A 64 -9.27 -9.44 7.31
CA LEU A 64 -8.83 -10.37 8.36
C LEU A 64 -9.94 -11.37 8.73
N PHE A 65 -11.16 -10.90 8.97
CA PHE A 65 -12.28 -11.79 9.32
C PHE A 65 -12.67 -12.73 8.17
N ASN A 66 -12.56 -12.27 6.93
CA ASN A 66 -12.81 -13.08 5.73
C ASN A 66 -11.66 -14.05 5.39
N SER A 67 -10.54 -14.03 6.13
CA SER A 67 -9.37 -14.88 5.86
C SER A 67 -9.44 -16.24 6.56
N PHE A 68 -10.40 -16.48 7.46
CA PHE A 68 -10.50 -17.71 8.25
C PHE A 68 -11.32 -18.84 7.57
N GLN A 69 -11.37 -18.86 6.24
CA GLN A 69 -12.14 -19.84 5.46
C GLN A 69 -11.36 -20.32 4.23
N THR A 70 -11.59 -21.58 3.85
CA THR A 70 -11.03 -22.21 2.65
C THR A 70 -12.18 -22.75 1.80
N PRO A 71 -12.37 -22.29 0.54
CA PRO A 71 -11.55 -21.33 -0.19
C PRO A 71 -11.71 -19.87 0.29
N LEU A 72 -10.72 -19.02 0.00
CA LEU A 72 -10.79 -17.58 0.27
C LEU A 72 -11.90 -16.93 -0.57
N PRO A 73 -12.67 -15.96 -0.05
CA PRO A 73 -13.83 -15.42 -0.76
C PRO A 73 -13.47 -14.59 -2.01
N TRP A 74 -12.21 -14.17 -2.15
CA TRP A 74 -11.68 -13.49 -3.34
C TRP A 74 -10.87 -14.39 -4.26
N SER A 75 -10.97 -15.72 -4.11
CA SER A 75 -10.27 -16.67 -5.00
C SER A 75 -11.06 -17.08 -6.24
N THR A 76 -12.38 -16.86 -6.25
CA THR A 76 -13.27 -17.27 -7.36
C THR A 76 -14.33 -16.22 -7.64
N CYS A 77 -14.74 -16.11 -8.90
CA CYS A 77 -15.86 -15.26 -9.27
C CYS A 77 -17.19 -15.89 -8.85
N PRO A 78 -18.15 -15.09 -8.34
CA PRO A 78 -19.49 -15.59 -8.06
C PRO A 78 -20.23 -15.93 -9.36
N THR A 79 -21.09 -16.95 -9.29
CA THR A 79 -22.00 -17.32 -10.36
C THR A 79 -23.37 -16.65 -10.17
N THR A 80 -24.04 -16.32 -11.27
CA THR A 80 -25.41 -15.84 -11.27
C THR A 80 -26.38 -16.98 -10.99
N LEU A 81 -27.65 -16.64 -10.72
CA LEU A 81 -28.74 -17.61 -10.53
C LEU A 81 -28.91 -18.61 -11.70
N ASN A 82 -28.43 -18.24 -12.89
CA ASN A 82 -28.48 -19.08 -14.09
C ASN A 82 -27.22 -19.97 -14.26
N GLY A 83 -26.32 -19.98 -13.27
CA GLY A 83 -25.07 -20.74 -13.30
C GLY A 83 -23.95 -20.14 -14.16
N THR A 84 -24.17 -18.97 -14.76
CA THR A 84 -23.13 -18.26 -15.54
C THR A 84 -22.31 -17.35 -14.64
N ILE A 85 -21.02 -17.17 -14.95
CA ILE A 85 -20.13 -16.26 -14.21
C ILE A 85 -20.62 -14.82 -14.36
N VAL A 86 -20.54 -14.03 -13.29
CA VAL A 86 -20.87 -12.60 -13.35
C VAL A 86 -19.94 -11.89 -14.34
N PRO A 87 -20.47 -11.24 -15.39
CA PRO A 87 -19.65 -10.70 -16.48
C PRO A 87 -18.73 -9.55 -16.06
N GLU A 88 -19.06 -8.84 -14.97
CA GLU A 88 -18.20 -7.82 -14.38
C GLU A 88 -16.95 -8.42 -13.72
N CYS A 89 -17.08 -9.58 -13.07
CA CYS A 89 -15.96 -10.27 -12.46
C CYS A 89 -15.02 -10.84 -13.53
N ASP A 90 -15.59 -11.45 -14.58
CA ASP A 90 -14.87 -12.03 -15.71
C ASP A 90 -14.03 -10.99 -16.49
N LYS A 91 -14.55 -9.76 -16.65
CA LYS A 91 -13.83 -8.66 -17.32
C LYS A 91 -12.73 -8.01 -16.47
N SER A 92 -12.76 -8.20 -15.15
CA SER A 92 -11.85 -7.53 -14.21
C SER A 92 -10.91 -8.54 -13.57
N SER A 93 -11.13 -8.85 -12.29
CA SER A 93 -10.52 -9.96 -11.57
C SER A 93 -11.36 -10.31 -10.35
N GLU A 94 -11.19 -11.51 -9.82
CA GLU A 94 -11.86 -11.99 -8.61
C GLU A 94 -11.59 -11.05 -7.42
N THR A 95 -10.34 -10.62 -7.27
CA THR A 95 -9.92 -9.71 -6.19
C THR A 95 -10.43 -8.29 -6.36
N ALA A 96 -10.47 -7.78 -7.60
CA ALA A 96 -11.03 -6.46 -7.89
C ALA A 96 -12.55 -6.45 -7.68
N TYR A 97 -13.24 -7.51 -8.10
CA TYR A 97 -14.67 -7.67 -7.86
C TYR A 97 -14.98 -7.74 -6.36
N PHE A 98 -14.20 -8.53 -5.60
CA PHE A 98 -14.36 -8.59 -4.15
C PHE A 98 -14.15 -7.23 -3.48
N TRP A 99 -13.16 -6.45 -3.90
CA TRP A 99 -12.92 -5.11 -3.38
C TRP A 99 -14.05 -4.12 -3.71
N TYR A 100 -14.39 -3.97 -4.99
CA TYR A 100 -15.33 -2.92 -5.42
C TYR A 100 -16.80 -3.28 -5.19
N ARG A 101 -17.20 -4.54 -5.38
CA ARG A 101 -18.61 -4.98 -5.27
C ARG A 101 -18.96 -5.61 -3.94
N THR A 102 -18.08 -6.40 -3.36
CA THR A 102 -18.40 -7.13 -2.12
C THR A 102 -18.02 -6.31 -0.87
N THR A 103 -16.83 -5.73 -0.85
CA THR A 103 -16.32 -5.00 0.30
C THR A 103 -16.92 -3.60 0.38
N LEU A 104 -16.68 -2.78 -0.65
CA LEU A 104 -17.11 -1.38 -0.68
C LEU A 104 -18.55 -1.19 -1.16
N ASP A 105 -18.98 -2.03 -2.10
CA ASP A 105 -20.22 -1.87 -2.87
C ASP A 105 -20.35 -0.45 -3.43
N VAL A 106 -19.40 -0.12 -4.32
CA VAL A 106 -19.16 1.24 -4.82
C VAL A 106 -20.26 1.69 -5.80
N SER A 107 -20.68 2.95 -5.65
CA SER A 107 -21.59 3.61 -6.59
C SER A 107 -20.83 4.13 -7.82
N PRO A 108 -21.51 4.34 -8.97
CA PRO A 108 -20.83 4.80 -10.19
C PRO A 108 -20.36 6.25 -10.11
N ALA A 109 -20.89 7.05 -9.17
CA ALA A 109 -20.53 8.46 -9.01
C ALA A 109 -20.60 8.89 -7.54
N ILE A 110 -19.75 9.84 -7.16
CA ILE A 110 -19.70 10.42 -5.79
C ILE A 110 -21.01 11.12 -5.40
N SER A 111 -21.77 11.64 -6.38
CA SER A 111 -23.07 12.27 -6.16
C SER A 111 -24.17 11.26 -5.81
N GLN A 112 -23.98 9.99 -6.16
CA GLN A 112 -24.90 8.92 -5.84
C GLN A 112 -24.43 8.23 -4.58
N THR A 113 -24.89 8.72 -3.43
CA THR A 113 -24.63 8.06 -2.16
C THR A 113 -25.56 6.87 -2.01
N GLY A 114 -24.96 5.68 -1.92
CA GLY A 114 -25.69 4.49 -1.47
C GLY A 114 -26.08 4.60 0.01
N GLY A 115 -26.81 3.61 0.50
CA GLY A 115 -27.02 3.45 1.94
C GLY A 115 -25.74 3.04 2.69
N LEU A 116 -25.77 3.17 4.01
CA LEU A 116 -24.69 2.70 4.89
C LEU A 116 -24.55 1.17 4.79
N LYS A 117 -23.36 0.69 4.43
CA LYS A 117 -23.05 -0.74 4.38
C LYS A 117 -22.78 -1.26 5.79
N TRP A 118 -23.73 -1.99 6.36
CA TRP A 118 -23.72 -2.37 7.76
C TRP A 118 -22.47 -3.16 8.18
N TRP A 119 -21.92 -4.01 7.29
CA TRP A 119 -20.70 -4.76 7.57
C TRP A 119 -19.47 -3.86 7.74
N ILE A 120 -19.34 -2.80 6.93
CA ILE A 120 -18.28 -1.79 7.08
C ILE A 120 -18.50 -0.97 8.36
N VAL A 121 -19.75 -0.60 8.67
CA VAL A 121 -20.07 0.14 9.90
C VAL A 121 -19.66 -0.65 11.14
N LEU A 122 -19.92 -1.96 11.18
CA LEU A 122 -19.49 -2.82 12.29
C LEU A 122 -17.96 -2.90 12.40
N CYS A 123 -17.25 -3.05 11.27
CA CYS A 123 -15.79 -3.06 11.27
C CYS A 123 -15.21 -1.69 11.69
N LEU A 124 -15.86 -0.58 11.33
CA LEU A 124 -15.45 0.76 11.72
C LEU A 124 -15.65 0.99 13.22
N LEU A 125 -16.77 0.54 13.77
CA LEU A 125 -17.02 0.56 15.20
C LEU A 125 -15.93 -0.24 15.94
N LEU A 126 -15.60 -1.44 15.46
CA LEU A 126 -14.52 -2.23 16.03
C LEU A 126 -13.17 -1.50 15.98
N ALA A 127 -12.83 -0.87 14.85
CA ALA A 127 -11.58 -0.14 14.71
C ALA A 127 -11.46 1.00 15.72
N TRP A 128 -12.53 1.79 15.91
CA TRP A 128 -12.59 2.82 16.96
C TRP A 128 -12.51 2.26 18.37
N VAL A 129 -13.18 1.14 18.66
CA VAL A 129 -13.13 0.49 19.97
C VAL A 129 -11.71 0.01 20.29
N VAL A 130 -11.02 -0.59 19.33
CA VAL A 130 -9.62 -1.02 19.49
C VAL A 130 -8.70 0.18 19.74
N VAL A 131 -8.81 1.23 18.93
CA VAL A 131 -8.03 2.47 19.12
C VAL A 131 -8.30 3.10 20.49
N PHE A 132 -9.56 3.14 20.92
CA PHE A 132 -9.94 3.64 22.24
C PHE A 132 -9.23 2.87 23.35
N PHE A 133 -9.26 1.53 23.34
CA PHE A 133 -8.59 0.73 24.37
C PHE A 133 -7.07 0.90 24.37
N ILE A 134 -6.43 1.05 23.21
CA ILE A 134 -4.98 1.29 23.12
C ILE A 134 -4.62 2.61 23.80
N VAL A 135 -5.42 3.66 23.59
CA VAL A 135 -5.13 5.03 24.05
C VAL A 135 -5.78 5.38 25.40
N MET A 136 -6.65 4.54 25.96
CA MET A 136 -7.48 4.82 27.14
C MET A 136 -6.71 5.35 28.37
N LYS A 137 -5.46 4.91 28.61
CA LYS A 137 -4.59 5.42 29.70
C LYS A 137 -3.42 6.28 29.18
N GLY A 138 -3.58 6.88 28.01
CA GLY A 138 -2.55 7.62 27.30
C GLY A 138 -1.30 6.76 27.08
N ILE A 139 -0.13 7.37 27.32
CA ILE A 139 1.19 6.78 27.05
C ILE A 139 1.46 5.52 27.87
N GLN A 140 0.85 5.37 29.05
CA GLN A 140 1.05 4.18 29.89
C GLN A 140 0.45 2.90 29.27
N SER A 141 -0.64 3.04 28.52
CA SER A 141 -1.26 1.92 27.79
C SER A 141 -0.60 1.75 26.42
N SER A 142 -0.55 2.83 25.63
CA SER A 142 -0.02 2.76 24.27
C SER A 142 1.45 2.35 24.24
N GLY A 143 2.27 2.77 25.22
CA GLY A 143 3.66 2.36 25.33
C GLY A 143 3.86 0.85 25.48
N LYS A 144 2.92 0.14 26.14
CA LYS A 144 2.97 -1.33 26.25
C LYS A 144 2.57 -2.01 24.94
N VAL A 145 1.52 -1.51 24.30
CA VAL A 145 1.03 -2.03 23.01
C VAL A 145 2.07 -1.83 21.90
N VAL A 146 2.80 -0.71 21.93
CA VAL A 146 3.84 -0.37 20.96
C VAL A 146 4.93 -1.43 20.86
N TYR A 147 5.29 -2.14 21.94
CA TYR A 147 6.28 -3.23 21.85
C TYR A 147 5.86 -4.32 20.86
N PHE A 148 4.58 -4.70 20.87
CA PHE A 148 4.06 -5.66 19.90
C PHE A 148 3.88 -5.01 18.52
N THR A 149 3.21 -3.86 18.45
CA THR A 149 2.86 -3.25 17.15
C THR A 149 4.06 -2.69 16.39
N SER A 150 5.20 -2.45 17.05
CA SER A 150 6.45 -2.06 16.38
C SER A 150 7.28 -3.26 15.93
N LEU A 151 7.34 -4.35 16.71
CA LEU A 151 8.18 -5.51 16.39
C LEU A 151 7.51 -6.50 15.43
N PHE A 152 6.21 -6.75 15.62
CA PHE A 152 5.47 -7.73 14.81
C PHE A 152 5.52 -7.43 13.31
N PRO A 153 5.37 -6.18 12.83
CA PRO A 153 5.52 -5.87 11.41
C PRO A 153 6.88 -6.24 10.82
N TYR A 154 7.99 -6.07 11.55
CA TYR A 154 9.31 -6.47 11.05
C TYR A 154 9.45 -7.99 10.92
N ILE A 155 8.87 -8.75 11.85
CA ILE A 155 8.83 -10.21 11.76
C ILE A 155 8.05 -10.63 10.51
N VAL A 156 6.86 -10.07 10.31
CA VAL A 156 6.00 -10.37 9.16
C VAL A 156 6.67 -9.96 7.84
N LEU A 157 7.27 -8.77 7.77
CA LEU A 157 8.03 -8.33 6.59
C LEU A 157 9.21 -9.27 6.30
N THR A 158 9.88 -9.80 7.32
CA THR A 158 10.97 -10.77 7.15
C THR A 158 10.48 -12.09 6.58
N ILE A 159 9.33 -12.58 7.05
CA ILE A 159 8.70 -13.79 6.49
C ILE A 159 8.32 -13.56 5.02
N PHE A 160 7.68 -12.43 4.71
CA PHE A 160 7.32 -12.07 3.34
C PHE A 160 8.53 -11.81 2.46
N PHE A 161 9.64 -11.30 3.00
CA PHE A 161 10.89 -11.15 2.27
C PHE A 161 11.43 -12.51 1.82
N ILE A 162 11.61 -13.44 2.76
CA ILE A 162 12.13 -14.78 2.48
C ILE A 162 11.21 -15.49 1.48
N ARG A 163 9.89 -15.43 1.68
CA ARG A 163 8.95 -16.02 0.72
C ARG A 163 9.01 -15.33 -0.63
N GLY A 164 8.96 -14.00 -0.67
CA GLY A 164 8.93 -13.19 -1.87
C GLY A 164 10.12 -13.43 -2.79
N ILE A 165 11.34 -13.47 -2.26
CA ILE A 165 12.55 -13.71 -3.07
C ILE A 165 12.64 -15.13 -3.63
N THR A 166 11.96 -16.11 -3.03
CA THR A 166 11.92 -17.49 -3.54
C THR A 166 10.94 -17.68 -4.71
N LEU A 167 10.09 -16.69 -4.98
CA LEU A 167 9.09 -16.76 -6.04
C LEU A 167 9.69 -16.42 -7.41
N LYS A 168 9.17 -17.09 -8.45
CA LYS A 168 9.54 -16.83 -9.84
C LYS A 168 9.17 -15.38 -10.21
N GLY A 169 10.09 -14.63 -10.79
CA GLY A 169 9.84 -13.24 -11.22
C GLY A 169 10.17 -12.16 -10.18
N ALA A 170 10.54 -12.53 -8.95
CA ALA A 170 10.95 -11.56 -7.94
C ALA A 170 12.11 -10.65 -8.40
N GLY A 171 13.10 -11.24 -9.09
CA GLY A 171 14.24 -10.50 -9.65
C GLY A 171 13.83 -9.43 -10.67
N ALA A 172 12.79 -9.66 -11.47
CA ALA A 172 12.31 -8.68 -12.44
C ALA A 172 11.68 -7.47 -11.75
N GLY A 173 10.89 -7.69 -10.69
CA GLY A 173 10.33 -6.61 -9.89
C GLY A 173 11.40 -5.77 -9.17
N LEU A 174 12.43 -6.43 -8.61
CA LEU A 174 13.56 -5.74 -8.00
C LEU A 174 14.39 -4.94 -9.03
N MET A 175 14.63 -5.52 -10.20
CA MET A 175 15.35 -4.83 -11.28
C MET A 175 14.56 -3.60 -11.75
N HIS A 176 13.23 -3.71 -11.86
CA HIS A 176 12.36 -2.59 -12.19
C HIS A 176 12.44 -1.46 -11.14
N MET A 177 12.43 -1.79 -9.85
CA MET A 177 12.56 -0.81 -8.76
C MET A 177 13.88 -0.03 -8.83
N TYR A 178 15.00 -0.71 -9.13
CA TYR A 178 16.34 -0.12 -9.10
C TYR A 178 16.82 0.43 -10.44
N THR A 179 16.04 0.31 -11.52
CA THR A 179 16.40 0.89 -12.82
C THR A 179 16.10 2.39 -12.81
N PRO A 180 17.12 3.27 -12.80
CA PRO A 180 16.90 4.70 -12.65
C PRO A 180 16.45 5.33 -13.97
N LYS A 181 15.26 5.95 -13.96
CA LYS A 181 14.74 6.80 -15.05
C LYS A 181 15.19 8.24 -14.81
N VAL A 182 16.42 8.59 -15.18
CA VAL A 182 17.07 9.89 -14.85
C VAL A 182 16.28 11.10 -15.37
N GLU A 183 15.57 10.94 -16.48
CA GLU A 183 14.69 11.95 -17.06
C GLU A 183 13.57 12.40 -16.10
N LYS A 184 13.16 11.54 -15.16
CA LYS A 184 12.14 11.87 -14.16
C LYS A 184 12.62 12.89 -13.14
N LEU A 185 13.93 13.04 -12.93
CA LEU A 185 14.49 14.01 -11.98
C LEU A 185 14.28 15.46 -12.41
N LEU A 186 14.02 15.69 -13.71
CA LEU A 186 13.69 17.01 -14.24
C LEU A 186 12.25 17.44 -13.92
N ASN A 187 11.39 16.49 -13.52
CA ASN A 187 9.99 16.79 -13.21
C ASN A 187 9.87 17.31 -11.77
N PRO A 188 9.39 18.54 -11.55
CA PRO A 188 9.24 19.11 -10.21
C PRO A 188 8.26 18.32 -9.32
N ASN A 189 7.27 17.63 -9.90
CA ASN A 189 6.31 16.84 -9.14
C ASN A 189 7.00 15.69 -8.38
N VAL A 190 8.04 15.09 -8.95
CA VAL A 190 8.81 14.00 -8.28
C VAL A 190 9.45 14.50 -6.99
N TRP A 191 9.92 15.75 -6.97
CA TRP A 191 10.50 16.37 -5.77
C TRP A 191 9.45 16.77 -4.75
N LEU A 192 8.29 17.24 -5.20
CA LEU A 192 7.14 17.54 -4.34
C LEU A 192 6.63 16.29 -3.63
N ASP A 193 6.48 15.18 -4.37
CA ASP A 193 6.05 13.89 -3.81
C ASP A 193 7.09 13.35 -2.83
N ALA A 194 8.38 13.44 -3.17
CA ALA A 194 9.47 13.02 -2.29
C ALA A 194 9.54 13.84 -0.99
N ALA A 195 9.30 15.15 -1.05
CA ALA A 195 9.23 16.00 0.14
C ALA A 195 7.98 15.65 0.98
N THR A 196 6.82 15.56 0.35
CA THR A 196 5.56 15.19 1.01
C THR A 196 5.68 13.85 1.73
N GLN A 197 6.32 12.86 1.09
CA GLN A 197 6.58 11.56 1.70
C GLN A 197 7.46 11.66 2.95
N VAL A 198 8.45 12.55 2.99
CA VAL A 198 9.28 12.77 4.19
C VAL A 198 8.46 13.33 5.35
N PHE A 199 7.55 14.27 5.10
CA PHE A 199 6.65 14.80 6.14
C PHE A 199 5.75 13.71 6.71
N TYR A 200 5.08 12.92 5.86
CA TYR A 200 4.21 11.83 6.30
C TYR A 200 4.99 10.70 6.98
N SER A 201 6.18 10.36 6.48
CA SER A 201 7.00 9.27 7.02
C SER A 201 7.51 9.56 8.44
N PHE A 202 7.84 10.82 8.74
CA PHE A 202 8.25 11.22 10.10
C PHE A 202 7.10 11.72 10.96
N GLY A 203 5.93 12.03 10.40
CA GLY A 203 4.83 12.68 11.11
C GLY A 203 5.14 14.11 11.51
N LEU A 204 5.90 14.82 10.66
CA LEU A 204 6.25 16.23 10.87
C LEU A 204 5.01 17.12 10.80
N ALA A 205 5.01 18.22 11.53
CA ALA A 205 3.92 19.20 11.62
C ALA A 205 2.60 18.66 12.21
N PHE A 206 2.55 17.42 12.70
CA PHE A 206 1.39 16.88 13.41
C PHE A 206 1.39 17.24 14.90
N GLY A 207 2.53 17.69 15.44
CA GLY A 207 2.68 18.05 16.85
C GLY A 207 2.82 16.86 17.80
N SER A 208 2.73 15.64 17.29
CA SER A 208 2.96 14.39 18.03
C SER A 208 4.42 14.28 18.52
N LEU A 209 5.39 14.68 17.70
CA LEU A 209 6.81 14.66 18.05
C LEU A 209 7.14 15.64 19.18
N ILE A 210 6.52 16.83 19.18
CA ILE A 210 6.61 17.80 20.29
C ILE A 210 6.03 17.18 21.56
N ALA A 211 4.86 16.56 21.46
CA ALA A 211 4.21 15.89 22.59
C ALA A 211 5.09 14.76 23.15
N PHE A 212 5.64 13.87 22.32
CA PHE A 212 6.53 12.79 22.77
C PHE A 212 7.84 13.33 23.35
N GLY A 213 8.44 14.34 22.72
CA GLY A 213 9.61 15.03 23.25
C GLY A 213 9.40 15.58 24.65
N SER A 214 8.19 16.07 24.96
CA SER A 214 7.84 16.62 26.28
C SER A 214 7.96 15.61 27.43
N TYR A 215 7.91 14.31 27.14
CA TYR A 215 8.05 13.24 28.13
C TYR A 215 9.51 12.75 28.29
N ASN A 216 10.43 13.06 27.36
CA ASN A 216 11.83 12.62 27.44
C ASN A 216 12.58 13.31 28.59
N PRO A 217 13.49 12.68 29.35
CA PRO A 217 14.24 13.36 30.42
C PRO A 217 15.01 14.62 29.95
N PRO A 218 15.23 15.66 30.79
CA PRO A 218 15.83 16.93 30.34
C PRO A 218 17.24 16.78 29.75
N LYS A 219 18.04 15.86 30.31
CA LYS A 219 19.41 15.56 29.86
C LYS A 219 19.48 14.48 28.78
N ASN A 220 18.34 14.09 28.19
CA ASN A 220 18.32 13.09 27.14
C ASN A 220 18.93 13.64 25.84
N ASN A 221 19.68 12.80 25.12
CA ASN A 221 20.34 13.21 23.88
C ASN A 221 19.38 13.10 22.68
N CYS A 222 18.58 14.15 22.46
CA CYS A 222 17.62 14.20 21.37
C CYS A 222 18.26 14.10 19.97
N VAL A 223 19.49 14.58 19.79
CA VAL A 223 20.20 14.50 18.50
C VAL A 223 20.47 13.04 18.13
N ARG A 224 20.96 12.25 19.10
CA ARG A 224 21.19 10.82 18.88
C ARG A 224 19.90 10.09 18.54
N ASP A 225 18.82 10.39 19.24
CA ASP A 225 17.52 9.75 19.02
C ASP A 225 16.98 10.06 17.61
N VAL A 226 17.04 11.32 17.20
CA VAL A 226 16.58 11.75 15.86
C VAL A 226 17.39 11.08 14.76
N ILE A 227 18.72 11.02 14.88
CA ILE A 227 19.57 10.35 13.89
C ILE A 227 19.23 8.86 13.82
N LEU A 228 19.09 8.18 14.96
CA LEU A 228 18.76 6.76 15.01
C LEU A 228 17.39 6.48 14.37
N VAL A 229 16.35 7.21 14.76
CA VAL A 229 15.01 7.04 14.20
C VAL A 229 15.00 7.36 12.70
N SER A 230 15.74 8.37 12.25
CA SER A 230 15.82 8.73 10.84
C SER A 230 16.48 7.64 9.99
N ILE A 231 17.55 7.03 10.49
CA ILE A 231 18.21 5.90 9.81
C ILE A 231 17.31 4.68 9.81
N CYS A 232 16.69 4.33 10.95
CA CYS A 232 15.75 3.22 11.04
C CYS A 232 14.57 3.39 10.07
N ASN A 233 14.02 4.60 9.98
CA ASN A 233 12.94 4.92 9.04
C ASN A 233 13.37 4.71 7.58
N ALA A 234 14.54 5.22 7.19
CA ALA A 234 15.08 5.04 5.83
C ALA A 234 15.33 3.56 5.50
N ILE A 235 15.96 2.82 6.41
CA ILE A 235 16.20 1.37 6.23
C ILE A 235 14.87 0.62 6.11
N THR A 236 13.89 0.95 6.94
CA THR A 236 12.57 0.30 6.91
C THR A 236 11.83 0.58 5.61
N ALA A 237 11.89 1.80 5.09
CA ALA A 237 11.28 2.15 3.81
C ALA A 237 11.93 1.40 2.63
N ILE A 238 13.27 1.31 2.61
CA ILE A 238 13.99 0.52 1.60
C ILE A 238 13.65 -0.97 1.76
N TYR A 239 13.59 -1.48 2.99
CA TYR A 239 13.28 -2.87 3.25
C TYR A 239 11.85 -3.25 2.85
N ALA A 240 10.86 -2.42 3.19
CA ALA A 240 9.47 -2.65 2.80
C ALA A 240 9.29 -2.59 1.28
N SER A 241 9.95 -1.64 0.60
CA SER A 241 9.90 -1.56 -0.87
C SER A 241 10.51 -2.80 -1.54
N LEU A 242 11.63 -3.31 -1.04
CA LEU A 242 12.20 -4.59 -1.52
C LEU A 242 11.17 -5.74 -1.46
N VAL A 243 10.47 -5.89 -0.33
CA VAL A 243 9.45 -6.93 -0.15
C VAL A 243 8.27 -6.74 -1.12
N VAL A 244 7.79 -5.50 -1.25
CA VAL A 244 6.67 -5.16 -2.15
C VAL A 244 7.02 -5.44 -3.61
N PHE A 245 8.17 -4.99 -4.08
CA PHE A 245 8.57 -5.17 -5.47
C PHE A 245 8.91 -6.62 -5.81
N ALA A 246 9.38 -7.43 -4.85
CA ALA A 246 9.55 -8.87 -5.06
C ALA A 246 8.20 -9.57 -5.35
N ILE A 247 7.15 -9.24 -4.58
CA ILE A 247 5.80 -9.81 -4.77
C ILE A 247 5.14 -9.26 -6.05
N LEU A 248 5.33 -7.97 -6.36
CA LEU A 248 4.89 -7.38 -7.63
C LEU A 248 5.53 -8.07 -8.83
N GLY A 249 6.83 -8.38 -8.75
CA GLY A 249 7.54 -9.14 -9.78
C GLY A 249 6.94 -10.53 -10.03
N PHE A 250 6.61 -11.24 -8.95
CA PHE A 250 5.90 -12.53 -9.04
C PHE A 250 4.54 -12.39 -9.72
N LYS A 251 3.72 -11.42 -9.28
CA LYS A 251 2.39 -11.17 -9.88
C LYS A 251 2.50 -10.81 -11.36
N ALA A 252 3.44 -9.92 -11.73
CA ALA A 252 3.63 -9.51 -13.11
C ALA A 252 4.03 -10.71 -13.99
N MET A 253 4.94 -11.56 -13.51
CA MET A 253 5.32 -12.78 -14.23
C MET A 253 4.15 -13.75 -14.39
N LEU A 254 3.33 -13.93 -13.35
CA LEU A 254 2.15 -14.79 -13.39
C LEU A 254 1.09 -14.27 -14.38
N ASN A 255 0.87 -12.95 -14.43
CA ASN A 255 -0.02 -12.33 -15.42
C ASN A 255 0.49 -12.52 -16.85
N VAL A 256 1.81 -12.42 -17.07
CA VAL A 256 2.42 -12.70 -18.37
C VAL A 256 2.23 -14.18 -18.74
N ASP A 257 2.48 -15.11 -17.82
CA ASP A 257 2.29 -16.54 -18.06
C ASP A 257 0.82 -16.86 -18.41
N LYS A 258 -0.16 -16.26 -17.71
CA LYS A 258 -1.61 -16.37 -18.02
C LYS A 258 -1.96 -15.79 -19.40
N CYS A 259 -1.42 -14.61 -19.73
CA CYS A 259 -1.63 -13.96 -21.02
C CYS A 259 -1.09 -14.83 -22.17
N LEU A 260 0.11 -15.39 -22.01
CA LEU A 260 0.71 -16.30 -22.99
C LEU A 260 -0.10 -17.59 -23.13
N HIS A 261 -0.64 -18.13 -22.04
CA HIS A 261 -1.50 -19.31 -22.08
C HIS A 261 -2.80 -19.03 -22.86
N ASN A 262 -3.47 -17.90 -22.59
CA ASN A 262 -4.69 -17.52 -23.31
C ASN A 262 -4.44 -17.31 -24.81
N ASN A 263 -3.33 -16.67 -25.18
CA ASN A 263 -2.94 -16.53 -26.58
C ASN A 263 -2.69 -17.89 -27.25
N LYS A 264 -2.09 -18.86 -26.54
CA LYS A 264 -1.92 -20.23 -27.04
C LYS A 264 -3.26 -20.92 -27.29
N LEU A 265 -4.21 -20.80 -26.36
CA LEU A 265 -5.55 -21.38 -26.52
C LEU A 265 -6.28 -20.78 -27.73
N ARG A 266 -6.24 -19.46 -27.90
CA ARG A 266 -6.80 -18.79 -29.09
C ARG A 266 -6.13 -19.28 -30.38
N LEU A 267 -4.81 -19.48 -30.35
CA LEU A 267 -4.06 -19.99 -31.49
C LEU A 267 -4.44 -21.44 -31.82
N GLU A 268 -4.70 -22.30 -30.82
CA GLU A 268 -5.23 -23.65 -31.03
C GLU A 268 -6.65 -23.64 -31.62
N GLU A 269 -7.52 -22.72 -31.18
CA GLU A 269 -8.86 -22.54 -31.75
C GLU A 269 -8.78 -22.12 -33.23
N LEU A 270 -7.88 -21.19 -33.56
CA LEU A 270 -7.63 -20.76 -34.94
C LEU A 270 -7.00 -21.85 -35.80
N ALA A 271 -6.09 -22.67 -35.24
CA ALA A 271 -5.51 -23.83 -35.92
C ALA A 271 -6.58 -24.87 -36.26
N LYS A 272 -7.50 -25.15 -35.33
CA LYS A 272 -8.64 -26.06 -35.54
C LYS A 272 -9.65 -25.50 -36.55
N ALA A 273 -9.71 -24.18 -36.72
CA ALA A 273 -10.56 -23.49 -37.69
C ALA A 273 -10.00 -23.43 -39.12
N ASN A 274 -8.93 -24.19 -39.41
CA ASN A 274 -8.39 -24.47 -40.75
C ASN A 274 -7.60 -23.30 -41.39
N THR A 275 -6.50 -22.93 -40.75
CA THR A 275 -5.41 -22.16 -41.39
C THR A 275 -4.07 -22.89 -41.20
N ASP A 276 -3.23 -22.90 -42.24
CA ASP A 276 -1.83 -23.32 -42.18
C ASP A 276 -1.07 -22.41 -41.21
N ILE A 277 -1.11 -22.72 -39.91
CA ILE A 277 -0.33 -22.02 -38.89
C ILE A 277 1.05 -22.68 -38.82
N PRO A 278 2.15 -21.96 -39.13
CA PRO A 278 3.49 -22.51 -39.00
C PRO A 278 3.75 -22.95 -37.56
N SER A 279 4.27 -24.16 -37.38
CA SER A 279 4.63 -24.73 -36.07
C SER A 279 5.60 -23.85 -35.27
N ASP A 280 6.32 -22.94 -35.94
CA ASP A 280 7.23 -21.98 -35.33
C ASP A 280 6.52 -20.83 -34.60
N LEU A 281 5.28 -20.49 -34.99
CA LEU A 281 4.49 -19.43 -34.34
C LEU A 281 4.13 -19.82 -32.89
N TYR A 282 3.98 -21.12 -32.61
CA TYR A 282 3.71 -21.67 -31.28
C TYR A 282 4.85 -21.39 -30.28
N ASN A 283 6.09 -21.35 -30.75
CA ASN A 283 7.29 -21.03 -29.97
C ASN A 283 7.59 -19.53 -29.92
N GLN A 284 7.00 -18.75 -30.84
CA GLN A 284 7.20 -17.29 -30.95
C GLN A 284 6.09 -16.46 -30.30
N VAL A 285 5.08 -17.05 -29.67
CA VAL A 285 4.00 -16.32 -28.97
C VAL A 285 4.55 -15.31 -27.94
N SER A 286 5.70 -15.58 -27.32
CA SER A 286 6.36 -14.64 -26.39
C SER A 286 6.96 -13.39 -27.06
N ASN A 287 7.22 -13.45 -28.37
CA ASN A 287 7.93 -12.44 -29.15
C ASN A 287 7.07 -11.84 -30.26
N LEU A 288 5.74 -12.01 -30.20
CA LEU A 288 4.83 -11.44 -31.18
C LEU A 288 4.95 -9.91 -31.21
N GLN A 289 5.43 -9.38 -32.33
CA GLN A 289 5.48 -7.95 -32.59
C GLN A 289 4.05 -7.39 -32.82
N PRO A 290 3.83 -6.09 -32.54
CA PRO A 290 2.52 -5.43 -32.66
C PRO A 290 1.73 -5.61 -33.99
N PRO A 291 2.35 -5.87 -35.16
CA PRO A 291 1.59 -6.13 -36.38
C PRO A 291 0.78 -7.44 -36.33
N TYR A 292 1.31 -8.48 -35.68
CA TYR A 292 0.67 -9.81 -35.62
C TYR A 292 -0.39 -9.90 -34.52
N THR A 293 -0.29 -9.10 -33.46
CA THR A 293 -1.29 -9.06 -32.37
C THR A 293 -2.63 -8.51 -32.84
N ASN A 294 -2.63 -7.47 -33.69
CA ASN A 294 -3.86 -6.82 -34.14
C ASN A 294 -4.61 -7.61 -35.23
N GLN A 295 -3.90 -8.42 -36.03
CA GLN A 295 -4.50 -9.19 -37.12
C GLN A 295 -5.25 -10.44 -36.61
N PHE A 296 -4.78 -11.05 -35.52
CA PHE A 296 -5.34 -12.28 -34.93
C PHE A 296 -6.01 -12.07 -33.58
N GLY A 297 -6.05 -10.83 -33.06
CA GLY A 297 -6.67 -10.51 -31.77
C GLY A 297 -5.90 -11.08 -30.56
N PHE A 298 -4.57 -11.18 -30.65
CA PHE A 298 -3.72 -11.59 -29.53
C PHE A 298 -3.40 -10.41 -28.62
N ASP A 299 -3.37 -10.68 -27.32
CA ASP A 299 -3.02 -9.67 -26.32
C ASP A 299 -1.50 -9.53 -26.22
N LEU A 300 -0.99 -8.29 -26.15
CA LEU A 300 0.46 -8.03 -26.00
C LEU A 300 0.90 -8.31 -24.56
N CYS A 301 1.52 -9.47 -24.35
CA CYS A 301 2.02 -9.92 -23.05
C CYS A 301 3.43 -9.36 -22.75
N SER A 302 3.53 -8.09 -22.33
CA SER A 302 4.81 -7.48 -21.92
C SER A 302 4.94 -7.41 -20.40
N LEU A 303 6.10 -7.86 -19.88
CA LEU A 303 6.42 -7.81 -18.46
C LEU A 303 6.57 -6.37 -17.95
N ASP A 304 7.24 -5.50 -18.71
CA ASP A 304 7.42 -4.09 -18.36
C ASP A 304 6.08 -3.37 -18.22
N LYS A 305 5.14 -3.64 -19.15
CA LYS A 305 3.78 -3.08 -19.09
C LYS A 305 3.02 -3.55 -17.84
N GLN A 306 3.18 -4.81 -17.43
CA GLN A 306 2.54 -5.33 -16.22
C GLN A 306 3.15 -4.73 -14.94
N LEU A 307 4.44 -4.44 -14.94
CA LEU A 307 5.14 -3.81 -13.82
C LEU A 307 4.80 -2.31 -13.71
N ASP A 308 4.71 -1.59 -14.85
CA ASP A 308 4.30 -0.18 -14.89
C ASP A 308 2.81 0.02 -14.50
N GLN A 309 1.96 -1.03 -14.62
CA GLN A 309 0.53 -1.00 -14.25
C GLN A 309 0.26 -1.36 -12.78
N ALA A 310 1.26 -1.31 -11.91
CA ALA A 310 1.06 -1.57 -10.49
C ALA A 310 0.04 -0.58 -9.88
N ALA A 311 -0.95 -1.12 -9.14
CA ALA A 311 -1.96 -0.30 -8.49
C ALA A 311 -1.35 0.51 -7.35
N GLU A 312 -1.72 1.79 -7.26
CA GLU A 312 -1.32 2.68 -6.16
C GLU A 312 -2.37 2.70 -5.03
N GLY A 313 -1.95 3.16 -3.84
CA GLY A 313 -2.83 3.34 -2.70
C GLY A 313 -3.44 2.03 -2.18
N THR A 314 -4.74 2.03 -1.92
CA THR A 314 -5.47 0.87 -1.36
C THR A 314 -5.48 -0.33 -2.31
N GLY A 315 -5.40 -0.11 -3.62
CA GLY A 315 -5.38 -1.17 -4.62
C GLY A 315 -4.16 -2.08 -4.51
N LEU A 316 -3.03 -1.55 -4.04
CA LEU A 316 -1.82 -2.34 -3.82
C LEU A 316 -2.07 -3.46 -2.81
N ALA A 317 -2.61 -3.12 -1.64
CA ALA A 317 -2.86 -4.11 -0.58
C ALA A 317 -4.05 -5.02 -0.90
N PHE A 318 -5.19 -4.44 -1.29
CA PHE A 318 -6.47 -5.17 -1.33
C PHE A 318 -6.77 -5.88 -2.65
N ILE A 319 -6.07 -5.53 -3.73
CA ILE A 319 -6.23 -6.15 -5.06
C ILE A 319 -4.96 -6.90 -5.46
N VAL A 320 -3.81 -6.21 -5.44
CA VAL A 320 -2.55 -6.76 -5.97
C VAL A 320 -1.96 -7.82 -5.03
N PHE A 321 -1.79 -7.49 -3.76
CA PHE A 321 -1.22 -8.42 -2.78
C PHE A 321 -2.15 -9.60 -2.49
N THR A 322 -3.45 -9.36 -2.34
CA THR A 322 -4.45 -10.42 -2.14
C THR A 322 -4.47 -11.40 -3.31
N GLN A 323 -4.34 -10.91 -4.54
CA GLN A 323 -4.24 -11.77 -5.73
C GLN A 323 -2.96 -12.59 -5.70
N ALA A 324 -1.82 -11.97 -5.39
CA ALA A 324 -0.56 -12.70 -5.28
C ALA A 324 -0.64 -13.81 -4.21
N ILE A 325 -1.31 -13.54 -3.07
CA ILE A 325 -1.50 -14.50 -1.97
C ILE A 325 -2.35 -15.70 -2.38
N VAL A 326 -3.42 -15.51 -3.15
CA VAL A 326 -4.25 -16.62 -3.65
C VAL A 326 -3.45 -17.59 -4.53
N GLU A 327 -2.46 -17.08 -5.25
CA GLU A 327 -1.60 -17.83 -6.16
C GLU A 327 -0.34 -18.40 -5.47
N LEU A 328 -0.15 -18.15 -4.17
CA LEU A 328 0.93 -18.77 -3.42
C LEU A 328 0.58 -20.25 -3.17
N PRO A 329 1.53 -21.17 -3.42
CA PRO A 329 1.34 -22.58 -3.09
C PRO A 329 1.44 -22.84 -1.59
#